data_AF-A0A351HUH1-F1
#
_entry.id   AF-A0A351HUH1-F1
#
_cell.length_a   1.000
_cell.length_b   1.000
_cell.length_c   1.000
_cell.angle_alpha   90.00
_cell.angle_beta   90.00
_cell.angle_gamma   90.00
#
_symmetry.space_group_name_H-M   'P 1'
#
loop_
_entity.id
_entity.type
_entity.pdbx_description
1 polymer ?
#
loop_
_entity_poly.entity_id
_entity_poly.type
_entity_poly.pdbx_seq_one_letter_code
_entity_poly.pdbx_strand_id
1 'polypeptide(L)'
;MSYPGQLKAKAKMVGDALQRIGGFKELEVAPIIGMEDPLRYRNKAQFKLDRKGMGFYAKRSHQLVHIDDCLNQPESAAAAIKTINALVQELNLSIYDERTHKGYLRGVLQRTNLQGENMITLIINGKELSQRQAIIEGI
;
A
#
# COMPACT_ATOMS: atom_id res chain seq x y z
N MET A 1 -2.83 -4.32 -20.40
CA MET A 1 -2.51 -3.01 -21.01
C MET A 1 -1.01 -2.79 -20.90
N SER A 2 -0.30 -2.55 -22.00
CA SER A 2 1.15 -2.31 -21.99
C SER A 2 1.49 -0.93 -21.40
N TYR A 3 2.72 -0.75 -20.91
CA TYR A 3 3.15 0.55 -20.34
C TYR A 3 3.07 1.71 -21.35
N PRO A 4 3.50 1.56 -22.62
CA PRO A 4 3.25 2.59 -23.65
C PRO A 4 1.76 2.89 -23.86
N GLY A 5 0.90 1.87 -23.75
CA GLY A 5 -0.55 2.04 -23.80
C GLY A 5 -1.07 2.88 -22.63
N GLN A 6 -0.51 2.73 -21.43
CA GLN A 6 -0.85 3.57 -20.27
C GLN A 6 -0.47 5.03 -20.49
N LEU A 7 0.70 5.32 -21.07
CA LEU A 7 1.14 6.69 -21.38
C LEU A 7 0.21 7.36 -22.39
N LYS A 8 -0.17 6.65 -23.46
CA LYS A 8 -1.15 7.14 -24.44
C LYS A 8 -2.52 7.40 -23.82
N ALA A 9 -2.99 6.49 -22.96
CA ALA A 9 -4.26 6.68 -22.25
C ALA A 9 -4.24 7.91 -21.33
N LYS A 10 -3.13 8.14 -20.62
CA LYS A 10 -2.94 9.34 -19.79
C LYS A 10 -2.92 10.63 -20.61
N ALA A 11 -2.18 10.66 -21.73
CA ALA A 11 -2.16 11.81 -22.63
C ALA A 11 -3.57 12.13 -23.15
N LYS A 12 -4.32 11.09 -23.57
CA LYS A 12 -5.70 11.25 -24.03
C LYS A 12 -6.62 11.79 -22.92
N MET A 13 -6.52 11.27 -21.70
CA MET A 13 -7.33 11.77 -20.57
C MET A 13 -7.09 13.26 -20.29
N VAL A 14 -5.84 13.71 -20.37
CA VAL A 14 -5.50 15.14 -20.20
C VAL A 14 -6.08 15.98 -21.33
N GLY A 15 -5.87 15.55 -22.59
CA GLY A 15 -6.40 16.26 -23.77
C GLY A 15 -7.92 16.36 -23.78
N ASP A 16 -8.61 15.23 -23.53
CA ASP A 16 -10.07 15.18 -23.45
C ASP A 16 -10.60 16.14 -22.36
N ALA A 17 -9.93 16.20 -21.20
CA ALA A 17 -10.32 17.10 -20.11
C ALA A 17 -10.12 18.57 -20.48
N LEU A 18 -8.96 18.92 -21.06
CA LEU A 18 -8.66 20.30 -21.46
C LEU A 18 -9.60 20.77 -22.57
N GLN A 19 -9.92 19.92 -23.56
CA GLN A 19 -10.84 20.29 -24.61
C GLN A 19 -12.30 20.39 -24.10
N ARG A 20 -12.80 19.35 -23.44
CA ARG A 20 -14.22 19.25 -23.06
C ARG A 20 -14.60 20.15 -21.88
N ILE A 21 -13.72 20.26 -20.89
CA ILE A 21 -13.98 21.03 -19.67
C ILE A 21 -13.29 22.40 -19.74
N GLY A 22 -12.05 22.44 -20.22
CA GLY A 22 -11.28 23.69 -20.32
C GLY A 22 -11.63 24.56 -21.53
N GLY A 23 -12.32 24.04 -22.54
CA GLY A 23 -12.74 24.79 -23.73
C GLY A 23 -11.63 25.10 -24.72
N PHE A 24 -10.44 24.51 -24.57
CA PHE A 24 -9.33 24.67 -25.51
C PHE A 24 -9.67 23.99 -26.85
N LYS A 25 -9.58 24.73 -27.96
CA LYS A 25 -9.95 24.21 -29.30
C LYS A 25 -8.76 23.64 -30.07
N GLU A 26 -7.61 24.26 -29.94
CA GLU A 26 -6.36 23.83 -30.55
C GLU A 26 -5.32 23.71 -29.44
N LEU A 27 -5.06 22.47 -29.01
CA LEU A 27 -4.10 22.18 -27.96
C LEU A 27 -3.32 20.92 -28.32
N GLU A 28 -2.01 21.06 -28.42
CA GLU A 28 -1.10 19.93 -28.48
C GLU A 28 -0.74 19.50 -27.05
N VAL A 29 -1.11 18.26 -26.68
CA VAL A 29 -0.73 17.69 -25.39
C VAL A 29 0.66 17.07 -25.52
N ALA A 30 1.63 17.62 -24.80
CA ALA A 30 2.97 17.05 -24.73
C ALA A 30 2.93 15.58 -24.27
N PRO A 31 3.84 14.72 -24.75
CA PRO A 31 3.91 13.34 -24.30
C PRO A 31 4.06 13.20 -22.77
N ILE A 32 3.41 12.19 -22.19
CA ILE A 32 3.57 11.89 -20.76
C ILE A 32 4.98 11.36 -20.52
N ILE A 33 5.70 12.00 -19.61
CA ILE A 33 7.01 11.53 -19.14
C ILE A 33 6.81 10.19 -18.43
N GLY A 34 7.38 9.14 -19.03
CA GLY A 34 7.36 7.79 -18.49
C GLY A 34 8.50 7.53 -17.49
N MET A 35 8.43 6.39 -16.84
CA MET A 35 9.47 5.81 -16.00
C MET A 35 10.14 4.67 -16.76
N GLU A 36 11.46 4.52 -16.61
CA GLU A 36 12.22 3.44 -17.24
C GLU A 36 11.82 2.07 -16.68
N ASP A 37 11.78 1.94 -15.35
CA ASP A 37 11.25 0.76 -14.65
C ASP A 37 9.96 1.12 -13.90
N PRO A 38 8.76 0.81 -14.44
CA PRO A 38 7.48 1.23 -13.85
C PRO A 38 7.03 0.37 -12.66
N LEU A 39 7.94 -0.40 -12.05
CA LEU A 39 7.70 -1.22 -10.86
C LEU A 39 8.46 -0.67 -9.65
N ARG A 40 8.11 -1.15 -8.46
CA ARG A 40 8.80 -0.91 -7.17
C ARG A 40 8.98 0.56 -6.77
N TYR A 41 8.27 1.49 -7.40
CA TYR A 41 8.51 2.93 -7.27
C TYR A 41 7.89 3.57 -6.01
N ARG A 42 6.94 2.90 -5.35
CA ARG A 42 6.19 3.50 -4.23
C ARG A 42 6.92 3.29 -2.92
N ASN A 43 7.17 4.38 -2.20
CA ASN A 43 7.92 4.38 -0.95
C ASN A 43 7.04 4.31 0.31
N LYS A 44 5.73 4.05 0.15
CA LYS A 44 4.77 3.99 1.26
C LYS A 44 3.65 3.00 0.97
N ALA A 45 3.57 1.97 1.80
CA ALA A 45 2.46 1.03 1.84
C ALA A 45 1.63 1.22 3.11
N GLN A 46 0.32 0.99 3.01
CA GLN A 46 -0.55 0.88 4.17
C GLN A 46 -1.38 -0.38 4.00
N PHE A 47 -1.01 -1.40 4.76
CA PHE A 47 -1.63 -2.71 4.76
C PHE A 47 -2.74 -2.79 5.80
N LYS A 48 -3.78 -3.53 5.42
CA LYS A 48 -4.83 -4.04 6.30
C LYS A 48 -4.52 -5.49 6.61
N LEU A 49 -5.06 -5.99 7.71
CA LEU A 49 -4.78 -7.34 8.17
C LEU A 49 -5.98 -7.98 8.84
N ASP A 50 -6.05 -9.29 8.74
CA ASP A 50 -6.92 -10.18 9.51
C ASP A 50 -6.11 -11.40 9.96
N ARG A 51 -6.77 -12.38 10.59
CA ARG A 51 -6.09 -13.59 11.08
C ARG A 51 -5.49 -14.47 9.98
N LYS A 52 -5.87 -14.25 8.71
CA LYS A 52 -5.39 -15.00 7.55
C LYS A 52 -4.19 -14.34 6.89
N GLY A 53 -3.99 -13.03 7.10
CA GLY A 53 -2.79 -12.33 6.69
C GLY A 53 -3.01 -10.85 6.39
N MET A 54 -2.13 -10.28 5.57
CA MET A 54 -2.10 -8.86 5.23
C MET A 54 -2.43 -8.60 3.76
N GLY A 55 -2.94 -7.40 3.48
CA GLY A 55 -3.11 -6.91 2.12
C GLY A 55 -3.90 -5.61 2.02
N PHE A 56 -4.76 -5.51 1.00
CA PHE A 56 -5.53 -4.30 0.69
C PHE A 56 -7.02 -4.59 0.60
N TYR A 57 -7.85 -3.58 0.80
CA TYR A 57 -9.27 -3.71 0.54
C TYR A 57 -9.57 -3.77 -0.96
N ALA A 58 -10.46 -4.69 -1.35
CA ALA A 58 -10.98 -4.75 -2.70
C ALA A 58 -11.76 -3.47 -3.05
N LYS A 59 -11.76 -3.11 -4.34
CA LYS A 59 -12.34 -1.88 -4.85
C LYS A 59 -13.78 -1.67 -4.33
N ARG A 60 -14.02 -0.53 -3.68
CA ARG A 60 -15.33 -0.13 -3.11
C ARG A 60 -15.88 -1.08 -2.05
N SER A 61 -15.01 -1.71 -1.25
CA SER A 61 -15.42 -2.61 -0.16
C SER A 61 -14.43 -2.55 1.02
N HIS A 62 -14.75 -3.21 2.13
CA HIS A 62 -13.81 -3.55 3.22
C HIS A 62 -13.42 -5.04 3.19
N GLN A 63 -13.59 -5.71 2.05
CA GLN A 63 -13.14 -7.08 1.87
C GLN A 63 -11.62 -7.08 1.70
N LEU A 64 -10.91 -7.74 2.61
CA LEU A 64 -9.46 -7.87 2.54
C LEU A 64 -9.07 -8.84 1.42
N VAL A 65 -8.14 -8.40 0.57
CA VAL A 65 -7.44 -9.22 -0.41
C VAL A 65 -6.02 -9.41 0.08
N HIS A 66 -5.70 -10.65 0.46
CA HIS A 66 -4.39 -11.06 0.92
C HIS A 66 -3.40 -11.06 -0.24
N ILE A 67 -2.19 -10.60 0.03
CA ILE A 67 -1.09 -10.59 -0.92
C ILE A 67 0.21 -10.96 -0.23
N ASP A 68 1.09 -11.63 -0.96
CA ASP A 68 2.46 -11.90 -0.49
C ASP A 68 3.44 -10.80 -0.96
N ASP A 69 3.12 -10.13 -2.07
CA ASP A 69 3.92 -9.09 -2.67
C ASP A 69 3.05 -8.05 -3.40
N CYS A 70 3.54 -6.82 -3.49
CA CYS A 70 2.96 -5.74 -4.27
C CYS A 70 4.02 -5.15 -5.20
N LEU A 71 3.90 -5.38 -6.50
CA LEU A 71 4.85 -4.91 -7.51
C LEU A 71 5.07 -3.40 -7.54
N ASN A 72 4.17 -2.61 -6.95
CA ASN A 72 4.34 -1.16 -6.84
C ASN A 72 5.23 -0.76 -5.65
N GLN A 73 5.35 -1.61 -4.63
CA GLN A 73 6.10 -1.36 -3.39
C GLN A 73 7.48 -2.04 -3.48
N PRO A 74 8.49 -1.59 -2.72
CA PRO A 74 9.78 -2.25 -2.63
C PRO A 74 9.64 -3.68 -2.09
N GLU A 75 10.62 -4.54 -2.37
CA GLU A 75 10.65 -5.93 -1.88
C GLU A 75 10.65 -6.00 -0.34
N SER A 76 11.15 -4.97 0.33
CA SER A 76 11.09 -4.84 1.79
C SER A 76 9.65 -4.78 2.33
N ALA A 77 8.68 -4.41 1.50
CA ALA A 77 7.26 -4.49 1.85
C ALA A 77 6.73 -5.93 1.86
N ALA A 78 7.19 -6.79 0.93
CA ALA A 78 6.88 -8.22 0.96
C ALA A 78 7.53 -8.91 2.17
N ALA A 79 8.77 -8.53 2.50
CA ALA A 79 9.42 -8.97 3.74
C ALA A 79 8.61 -8.56 4.98
N ALA A 80 8.15 -7.31 5.04
CA ALA A 80 7.31 -6.83 6.14
C ALA A 80 5.99 -7.61 6.27
N ILE A 81 5.33 -7.95 5.14
CA ILE A 81 4.12 -8.79 5.15
C ILE A 81 4.42 -10.14 5.81
N LYS A 82 5.48 -10.82 5.38
CA LYS A 82 5.87 -12.13 5.90
C LYS A 82 6.17 -12.08 7.40
N THR A 83 7.01 -11.14 7.82
CA THR A 83 7.44 -10.99 9.22
C THR A 83 6.25 -10.68 10.14
N ILE A 84 5.42 -9.70 9.78
CA ILE A 84 4.28 -9.33 10.62
C ILE A 84 3.24 -10.45 10.68
N ASN A 85 2.96 -11.15 9.57
CA ASN A 85 2.05 -12.29 9.58
C ASN A 85 2.53 -13.38 10.55
N ALA A 86 3.84 -13.68 10.59
CA ALA A 86 4.40 -14.64 11.53
C ALA A 86 4.23 -14.16 12.98
N LEU A 87 4.59 -12.90 13.28
CA LEU A 87 4.44 -12.33 14.63
C LEU A 87 3.00 -12.32 15.13
N VAL A 88 2.03 -12.05 14.25
CA VAL A 88 0.60 -12.10 14.59
C VAL A 88 0.18 -13.50 15.06
N GLN A 89 0.71 -14.56 14.45
CA GLN A 89 0.41 -15.94 14.84
C GLN A 89 1.17 -16.34 16.11
N GLU A 90 2.48 -16.11 16.15
CA GLU A 90 3.36 -16.53 17.25
C GLU A 90 3.02 -15.86 18.58
N LEU A 91 2.73 -14.55 18.55
CA LEU A 91 2.37 -13.78 19.74
C LEU A 91 0.85 -13.75 19.99
N ASN A 92 0.06 -14.41 19.14
CA ASN A 92 -1.40 -14.39 19.17
C ASN A 92 -1.98 -12.96 19.27
N LEU A 93 -1.43 -12.03 18.48
CA LEU A 93 -1.82 -10.63 18.54
C LEU A 93 -3.31 -10.47 18.19
N SER A 94 -4.02 -9.71 19.02
CA SER A 94 -5.42 -9.39 18.75
C SER A 94 -5.53 -8.43 17.57
N ILE A 95 -6.35 -8.77 16.59
CA ILE A 95 -6.57 -7.94 15.40
C ILE A 95 -7.87 -7.17 15.58
N TYR A 96 -7.88 -5.92 15.12
CA TYR A 96 -9.04 -5.06 15.20
C TYR A 96 -10.16 -5.51 14.25
N ASP A 97 -11.37 -5.59 14.79
CA ASP A 97 -12.60 -5.84 14.06
C ASP A 97 -13.40 -4.53 13.98
N GLU A 98 -13.57 -4.02 12.75
CA GLU A 98 -14.29 -2.77 12.49
C GLU A 98 -15.78 -2.84 12.84
N ARG A 99 -16.40 -4.02 12.85
CA ARG A 99 -17.83 -4.19 13.18
C ARG A 99 -18.09 -4.13 14.68
N THR A 100 -17.19 -4.72 15.46
CA THR A 100 -17.32 -4.77 16.92
C THR A 100 -16.53 -3.68 17.63
N HIS A 101 -15.65 -2.98 16.91
CA HIS A 101 -14.68 -2.01 17.42
C HIS A 101 -13.75 -2.58 18.50
N LYS A 102 -13.58 -3.91 18.52
CA LYS A 102 -12.72 -4.63 19.46
C LYS A 102 -11.45 -5.09 18.79
N GLY A 103 -10.48 -5.46 19.61
CA GLY A 103 -9.15 -5.89 19.14
C GLY A 103 -8.19 -4.73 19.01
N TYR A 104 -6.96 -5.06 18.60
CA TYR A 104 -5.80 -4.24 18.91
C TYR A 104 -5.06 -3.75 17.65
N LEU A 105 -4.45 -4.65 16.87
CA LEU A 105 -3.71 -4.27 15.66
C LEU A 105 -4.68 -3.98 14.50
N ARG A 106 -4.68 -2.75 13.98
CA ARG A 106 -5.60 -2.26 12.93
C ARG A 106 -4.99 -2.23 11.53
N GLY A 107 -3.67 -2.13 11.45
CA GLY A 107 -2.98 -1.94 10.20
C GLY A 107 -1.49 -1.79 10.38
N VAL A 108 -0.77 -1.90 9.27
CA VAL A 108 0.67 -1.69 9.22
C VAL A 108 0.98 -0.70 8.12
N LEU A 109 1.77 0.31 8.43
CA LEU A 109 2.32 1.22 7.45
C LEU A 109 3.81 0.95 7.31
N GLN A 110 4.25 0.81 6.07
CA GLN A 110 5.65 0.63 5.73
C GLN A 110 6.08 1.84 4.91
N ARG A 111 7.25 2.40 5.23
CA ARG A 111 7.89 3.46 4.44
C ARG A 111 9.34 3.13 4.19
N THR A 112 9.81 3.42 2.99
CA THR A 112 11.24 3.42 2.68
C THR A 112 11.71 4.79 2.23
N ASN A 113 13.00 5.03 2.36
CA ASN A 113 13.66 6.14 1.68
C ASN A 113 14.53 5.65 0.52
N LEU A 114 15.19 6.60 -0.16
CA LEU A 114 16.08 6.30 -1.28
C LEU A 114 17.37 5.60 -0.83
N GLN A 115 17.75 5.73 0.43
CA GLN A 115 18.90 5.07 1.05
C GLN A 115 18.61 3.60 1.40
N GLY A 116 17.39 3.13 1.22
CA GLY A 116 16.97 1.75 1.54
C GLY A 116 16.59 1.54 3.01
N GLU A 117 16.60 2.59 3.83
CA GLU A 117 16.12 2.50 5.21
C GLU A 117 14.62 2.21 5.22
N ASN A 118 14.18 1.34 6.13
CA ASN A 118 12.81 0.87 6.22
C ASN A 118 12.21 1.21 7.58
N MET A 119 11.02 1.80 7.57
CA MET A 119 10.25 2.13 8.75
C MET A 119 8.93 1.37 8.74
N ILE A 120 8.70 0.59 9.79
CA ILE A 120 7.43 -0.08 10.07
C ILE A 120 6.68 0.68 11.16
N THR A 121 5.41 0.98 10.92
CA THR A 121 4.51 1.62 11.88
C THR A 121 3.31 0.72 12.10
N LEU A 122 3.12 0.27 13.34
CA LEU A 122 1.95 -0.49 13.75
C LEU A 122 0.83 0.46 14.15
N ILE A 123 -0.33 0.34 13.50
CA ILE A 123 -1.51 1.15 13.81
C ILE A 123 -2.37 0.36 14.79
N ILE A 124 -2.52 0.89 16.01
CA ILE A 124 -3.15 0.17 17.12
C ILE A 124 -4.44 0.85 17.60
N ASN A 125 -5.31 0.07 18.24
CA ASN A 125 -6.47 0.51 18.99
C ASN A 125 -6.16 0.46 20.50
N GLY A 126 -5.36 1.42 20.98
CA GLY A 126 -4.91 1.48 22.37
C GLY A 126 -3.87 2.57 22.60
N LYS A 127 -3.46 2.77 23.86
CA LYS A 127 -2.44 3.77 24.23
C LYS A 127 -1.01 3.22 24.16
N GLU A 128 -0.83 1.92 24.37
CA GLU A 128 0.48 1.28 24.44
C GLU A 128 0.53 -0.02 23.64
N LEU A 129 1.75 -0.39 23.25
CA LEU A 129 2.07 -1.65 22.56
C LEU A 129 2.18 -2.81 23.54
N SER A 130 1.17 -3.68 23.58
CA SER A 130 1.27 -4.97 24.28
C SER A 130 2.40 -5.79 23.66
N GLN A 131 3.20 -6.47 24.49
CA GLN A 131 4.34 -7.27 24.02
C GLN A 131 5.34 -6.47 23.17
N ARG A 132 5.47 -5.16 23.42
CA ARG A 132 6.33 -4.22 22.67
C ARG A 132 7.71 -4.78 22.38
N GLN A 133 8.39 -5.32 23.39
CA GLN A 133 9.77 -5.77 23.25
C GLN A 133 9.87 -6.96 22.27
N ALA A 134 9.01 -7.97 22.42
CA ALA A 134 8.96 -9.12 21.52
C ALA A 134 8.62 -8.72 20.07
N ILE A 135 7.75 -7.72 19.89
CA ILE A 135 7.41 -7.19 18.57
C ILE A 135 8.60 -6.45 17.95
N ILE A 136 9.34 -5.65 18.73
CA ILE A 136 10.52 -4.92 18.25
C ILE A 136 11.64 -5.90 17.88
N GLU A 137 11.86 -6.94 18.67
CA GLU A 137 12.90 -7.95 18.42
C GLU A 137 12.57 -8.84 17.21
N GLY A 138 11.29 -8.99 16.89
CA GLY A 138 10.82 -9.79 15.77
C GLY A 138 10.74 -9.08 14.42
N ILE A 139 10.92 -7.75 14.37
CA ILE A 139 10.88 -6.93 13.14
C ILE A 139 12.30 -6.58 12.70
#